data_AF-A0A1T5BRL8-F1
#
_entry.id   AF-A0A1T5BRL8-F1
#
_cell.length_a   1.000
_cell.length_b   1.000
_cell.length_c   1.000
_cell.angle_alpha   90.00
_cell.angle_beta   90.00
_cell.angle_gamma   90.00
#
_symmetry.space_group_name_H-M   'P 1'
#
loop_
_entity.id
_entity.type
_entity.pdbx_description
1 polymer ?
#
loop_
_entity_poly.entity_id
_entity_poly.type
_entity_poly.pdbx_seq_one_letter_code
_entity_poly.pdbx_strand_id
1 'polypeptide(L)'
;MSKHLNPLEKEFLVKQYKSNPTIKMSDFCRANNVSDAALRKWIKQYDEGGIEGLARADADIKEILPEGIDRTEEAYKKEILKLRIENERLKKNYTVRTNEAGEQEYVRLKPKTSK
;
A
#
# COMPACT_ATOMS: atom_id res chain seq x y z
N MET A 1 6.00 4.30 -24.70
CA MET A 1 5.47 3.00 -24.23
C MET A 1 4.76 3.20 -22.91
N SER A 2 3.44 3.04 -22.86
CA SER A 2 2.65 3.19 -21.63
C SER A 2 2.96 2.03 -20.68
N LYS A 3 3.52 2.32 -19.50
CA LYS A 3 3.71 1.32 -18.45
C LYS A 3 2.36 0.71 -18.10
N HIS A 4 2.25 -0.62 -18.14
CA HIS A 4 1.06 -1.31 -17.68
C HIS A 4 1.05 -1.33 -16.15
N LEU A 5 0.16 -0.55 -15.55
CA LEU A 5 -0.04 -0.51 -14.11
C LEU A 5 -0.90 -1.69 -13.66
N ASN A 6 -0.48 -2.34 -12.57
CA ASN A 6 -1.24 -3.41 -11.91
C ASN A 6 -2.39 -2.83 -11.05
N PRO A 7 -3.34 -3.64 -10.55
CA PRO A 7 -4.49 -3.15 -9.78
C PRO A 7 -4.12 -2.36 -8.51
N LEU A 8 -3.04 -2.76 -7.81
CA LEU A 8 -2.57 -2.05 -6.61
C LEU A 8 -2.00 -0.67 -6.95
N GLU A 9 -1.20 -0.57 -8.00
CA GLU A 9 -0.63 0.71 -8.45
C GLU A 9 -1.74 1.68 -8.88
N LYS A 10 -2.78 1.18 -9.56
CA LYS A 10 -3.97 1.97 -9.89
C LYS A 10 -4.72 2.41 -8.64
N GLU A 11 -4.93 1.52 -7.67
CA GLU A 11 -5.61 1.85 -6.42
C GLU A 11 -4.86 2.95 -5.67
N PHE A 12 -3.53 2.84 -5.58
CA PHE A 12 -2.69 3.84 -4.96
C PHE A 12 -2.89 5.22 -5.60
N LEU A 13 -2.87 5.31 -6.93
CA LEU A 13 -3.09 6.56 -7.64
C LEU A 13 -4.51 7.12 -7.42
N VAL A 14 -5.53 6.26 -7.43
CA VAL A 14 -6.92 6.66 -7.16
C VAL A 14 -7.06 7.24 -5.74
N LYS A 15 -6.50 6.56 -4.73
CA LYS A 15 -6.53 7.01 -3.33
C LYS A 15 -5.75 8.32 -3.13
N GLN A 16 -4.56 8.43 -3.71
CA GLN A 16 -3.72 9.64 -3.64
C GLN A 16 -4.40 10.86 -4.29
N TYR A 17 -5.09 10.66 -5.42
CA TYR A 17 -5.86 11.73 -6.03
C TYR A 17 -7.05 12.13 -5.15
N LYS A 18 -7.82 11.15 -4.64
CA LYS A 18 -8.99 11.41 -3.78
C LYS A 18 -8.65 12.05 -2.43
N SER A 19 -7.48 11.76 -1.85
CA SER A 19 -7.05 12.37 -0.60
C SER A 19 -6.63 13.83 -0.73
N ASN A 20 -6.43 14.32 -1.96
CA ASN A 20 -5.95 15.67 -2.25
C ASN A 20 -6.98 16.45 -3.11
N PRO A 21 -8.08 16.96 -2.53
CA PRO A 21 -9.18 17.57 -3.29
C PRO A 21 -8.79 18.86 -4.05
N THR A 22 -7.64 19.45 -3.74
CA THR A 22 -7.16 20.69 -4.35
C THR A 22 -6.34 20.48 -5.62
N ILE A 23 -5.85 19.26 -5.87
CA ILE A 23 -5.02 18.98 -7.05
C ILE A 23 -5.89 18.86 -8.30
N LYS A 24 -5.49 19.53 -9.38
CA LYS A 24 -6.16 19.36 -10.67
C LYS A 24 -5.78 17.99 -11.24
N MET A 25 -6.78 17.29 -11.80
CA MET A 25 -6.59 15.99 -12.45
C MET A 25 -5.44 16.01 -13.45
N SER A 26 -5.37 17.03 -14.30
CA SER A 26 -4.33 17.18 -15.33
C SER A 26 -2.91 17.26 -14.74
N ASP A 27 -2.76 17.96 -13.62
CA ASP A 27 -1.47 18.12 -12.95
C ASP A 27 -1.03 16.82 -12.29
N PHE A 28 -1.96 16.13 -11.62
CA PHE A 28 -1.73 14.82 -11.04
C PHE A 28 -1.37 13.77 -12.10
N CYS A 29 -2.13 13.72 -13.20
CA CYS A 29 -1.91 12.80 -14.32
C CYS A 29 -0.55 13.03 -14.98
N ARG A 30 -0.19 14.30 -15.23
CA ARG A 30 1.12 14.68 -15.77
C ARG A 30 2.27 14.25 -14.86
N ALA A 31 2.14 14.46 -13.55
CA ALA A 31 3.16 14.06 -12.58
C ALA A 31 3.34 12.53 -12.51
N ASN A 32 2.27 11.76 -12.71
CA ASN A 32 2.28 10.30 -12.64
C ASN A 32 2.39 9.62 -14.01
N ASN A 33 2.56 10.38 -15.09
CA ASN A 33 2.61 9.90 -16.48
C ASN A 33 1.41 8.99 -16.84
N VAL A 34 0.22 9.39 -16.40
CA VAL A 34 -1.06 8.73 -16.67
C VAL A 34 -1.94 9.69 -17.48
N SER A 35 -2.78 9.17 -18.37
CA SER A 35 -3.76 10.01 -19.07
C SER A 35 -4.98 10.29 -18.18
N ASP A 36 -5.52 11.50 -18.25
CA ASP A 36 -6.75 11.88 -17.53
C ASP A 36 -7.93 10.94 -17.77
N ALA A 37 -8.07 10.41 -18.99
CA ALA A 37 -9.13 9.46 -19.34
C ALA A 37 -8.97 8.14 -18.58
N ALA A 38 -7.74 7.63 -18.46
CA ALA A 38 -7.45 6.42 -17.70
C ALA A 38 -7.75 6.60 -16.20
N LEU A 39 -7.31 7.71 -15.60
CA LEU A 39 -7.56 7.97 -14.18
C LEU A 39 -9.06 8.13 -13.89
N ARG A 40 -9.81 8.85 -14.74
CA ARG A 40 -11.28 8.92 -14.63
C ARG A 40 -11.94 7.54 -14.71
N LYS A 41 -11.50 6.68 -15.64
CA LYS A 41 -11.99 5.31 -15.75
C LYS A 41 -11.71 4.50 -14.48
N TRP A 42 -10.48 4.58 -13.95
CA TRP A 42 -10.10 3.85 -12.73
C TRP A 42 -10.88 4.34 -11.51
N ILE A 43 -11.11 5.64 -11.37
CA ILE A 43 -11.93 6.19 -10.27
C ILE A 43 -13.33 5.56 -10.30
N LYS A 44 -13.99 5.55 -11.47
CA LYS A 44 -15.32 4.94 -11.63
C LYS A 44 -15.31 3.45 -11.30
N GLN A 45 -14.36 2.70 -11.88
CA GLN A 45 -14.20 1.27 -11.61
C GLN A 45 -13.96 0.97 -10.12
N TYR A 46 -13.18 1.82 -9.45
CA TYR A 46 -12.90 1.69 -8.03
C TYR A 46 -14.11 2.01 -7.15
N ASP A 47 -14.91 3.01 -7.53
CA ASP A 47 -16.13 3.36 -6.81
C ASP A 47 -17.21 2.27 -6.93
N GLU A 48 -17.25 1.55 -8.05
CA GLU A 48 -18.22 0.48 -8.31
C GLU A 48 -17.79 -0.88 -7.73
N GLY A 49 -16.50 -1.23 -7.81
CA GLY A 49 -16.00 -2.58 -7.51
C GLY A 49 -14.72 -2.62 -6.68
N GLY A 50 -14.32 -1.52 -6.05
CA GLY A 50 -13.08 -1.45 -5.29
C GLY A 50 -11.85 -1.82 -6.12
N ILE A 51 -10.88 -2.49 -5.48
CA ILE A 51 -9.66 -2.94 -6.17
C ILE A 51 -9.95 -4.01 -7.23
N GLU A 52 -11.00 -4.81 -7.05
CA GLU A 52 -11.40 -5.84 -8.02
C GLU A 52 -11.89 -5.21 -9.33
N GLY A 53 -12.60 -4.08 -9.25
CA GLY A 53 -13.01 -3.30 -10.43
C GLY A 53 -11.83 -2.75 -11.25
N LEU A 54 -10.64 -2.63 -10.63
CA LEU A 54 -9.40 -2.17 -11.29
C LEU A 54 -8.62 -3.32 -11.97
N ALA A 55 -8.95 -4.57 -11.67
CA ALA A 55 -8.42 -5.74 -12.36
C ALA A 55 -8.94 -5.80 -13.80
N ARG A 56 -8.17 -6.44 -14.70
CA ARG A 56 -8.68 -6.76 -16.05
C ARG A 56 -9.58 -7.98 -15.93
N ALA A 57 -10.61 -8.09 -16.76
CA ALA A 57 -11.47 -9.27 -16.81
C ALA A 57 -10.69 -10.59 -17.01
N ASP A 58 -9.55 -10.52 -17.73
CA ASP A 58 -8.69 -11.68 -18.02
C ASP A 58 -7.45 -11.76 -17.12
N ALA A 59 -7.27 -10.78 -16.24
CA ALA A 59 -6.27 -10.89 -15.19
C ALA A 59 -7.01 -11.47 -13.99
N ASP A 60 -6.93 -12.80 -13.82
CA ASP A 60 -6.93 -13.35 -12.47
C ASP A 60 -6.10 -12.39 -11.63
N ILE A 61 -6.64 -11.92 -10.50
CA ILE A 61 -5.86 -11.19 -9.52
C ILE A 61 -4.84 -12.21 -9.02
N LYS A 62 -3.78 -12.38 -9.81
CA LYS A 62 -2.72 -13.34 -9.60
C LYS A 62 -2.14 -12.93 -8.27
N GLU A 63 -2.34 -13.83 -7.31
CA GLU A 63 -2.02 -13.70 -5.90
C GLU A 63 -1.22 -12.43 -5.61
N ILE A 64 -1.92 -11.38 -5.18
CA ILE A 64 -1.27 -10.18 -4.63
C ILE A 64 -0.41 -10.54 -3.39
N LEU A 65 -0.59 -11.76 -2.88
CA LEU A 65 0.08 -12.28 -1.71
C LEU A 65 1.37 -13.00 -2.12
N PRO A 66 2.49 -12.75 -1.41
CA PRO A 66 3.70 -13.54 -1.50
C PRO A 66 3.43 -15.06 -1.45
N GLU A 67 4.26 -15.85 -2.15
CA GLU A 67 4.24 -17.31 -2.05
C GLU A 67 4.30 -17.75 -0.58
N GLY A 68 3.41 -18.67 -0.19
CA GLY A 68 3.35 -19.24 1.15
C GLY A 68 2.43 -18.54 2.15
N ILE A 69 1.65 -17.53 1.74
CA ILE A 69 0.61 -16.95 2.60
C ILE A 69 -0.66 -17.80 2.54
N ASP A 70 -1.06 -18.34 3.70
CA ASP A 70 -2.36 -18.98 3.87
C ASP A 70 -3.48 -17.93 3.68
N ARG A 71 -4.44 -18.24 2.79
CA ARG A 71 -5.52 -17.32 2.41
C ARG A 71 -6.70 -17.33 3.38
N THR A 72 -6.56 -17.98 4.54
CA THR A 72 -7.60 -17.96 5.56
C THR A 72 -7.78 -16.55 6.13
N GLU A 73 -9.03 -16.18 6.42
CA GLU A 73 -9.35 -14.90 7.07
C GLU A 73 -8.58 -14.72 8.38
N GLU A 74 -8.33 -15.83 9.08
CA GLU A 74 -7.54 -15.87 10.31
C GLU A 74 -6.06 -15.53 10.09
N ALA A 75 -5.44 -16.03 9.02
CA ALA A 75 -4.08 -15.66 8.65
C ALA A 75 -3.96 -14.17 8.32
N TYR A 76 -4.92 -13.60 7.57
CA TYR A 76 -4.94 -12.16 7.31
C TYR A 76 -5.11 -11.33 8.59
N LYS A 77 -6.01 -11.74 9.49
CA LYS A 77 -6.19 -11.07 10.80
C LYS A 77 -4.90 -11.09 11.63
N LYS A 78 -4.20 -12.23 11.65
CA LYS A 78 -2.91 -12.37 12.33
C LYS A 78 -1.84 -11.45 11.73
N GLU A 79 -1.75 -11.38 10.40
CA GLU A 79 -0.77 -10.54 9.73
C GLU A 79 -1.06 -9.04 9.91
N ILE A 80 -2.32 -8.62 9.81
CA ILE A 80 -2.75 -7.24 10.09
C ILE A 80 -2.40 -6.84 11.53
N LEU A 81 -2.59 -7.74 12.50
CA LEU A 81 -2.25 -7.48 13.89
C LEU A 81 -0.73 -7.31 14.08
N LYS A 82 0.08 -8.19 13.49
CA LYS A 82 1.55 -8.06 13.49
C LYS A 82 1.99 -6.73 12.89
N LEU A 83 1.47 -6.38 11.71
CA LEU A 83 1.80 -5.13 11.02
C LEU A 83 1.38 -3.88 11.81
N ARG A 84 0.27 -3.94 12.56
CA ARG A 84 -0.15 -2.85 13.46
C ARG A 84 0.80 -2.67 14.64
N ILE A 85 1.22 -3.76 15.27
CA ILE A 85 2.19 -3.73 16.38
C ILE A 85 3.51 -3.15 15.88
N GLU A 86 3.97 -3.63 14.73
CA GLU A 86 5.20 -3.18 14.10
C GLU A 86 5.15 -1.70 13.69
N ASN A 87 4.02 -1.24 13.13
CA ASN A 87 3.83 0.18 12.83
C ASN A 87 3.87 1.06 14.10
N GLU A 88 3.19 0.65 15.16
CA GLU A 88 3.22 1.39 16.43
C GLU A 88 4.63 1.43 17.04
N ARG A 89 5.38 0.32 16.92
CA ARG A 89 6.79 0.24 17.32
C ARG A 89 7.64 1.25 16.54
N LEU A 90 7.54 1.25 15.21
CA LEU A 90 8.30 2.16 14.33
C LEU A 90 7.94 3.62 14.58
N LYS A 91 6.65 3.95 14.77
CA LYS A 91 6.20 5.31 15.14
C LYS A 91 6.83 5.79 16.45
N LYS A 92 7.05 4.89 17.40
CA LYS A 92 7.70 5.19 18.68
C LYS A 92 9.23 5.12 18.62
N ASN A 93 9.81 4.94 17.42
CA ASN A 93 11.23 4.91 17.14
C ASN A 93 11.99 3.78 17.88
N TYR A 94 11.36 2.61 18.02
CA TYR A 94 12.03 1.41 18.52
C TYR A 94 12.76 0.69 17.39
N THR A 95 13.97 0.18 17.68
CA THR A 95 14.73 -0.71 16.83
C THR A 95 14.74 -2.13 17.41
N VAL A 96 14.88 -3.16 16.57
CA VAL A 96 15.09 -4.54 17.05
C VAL A 96 16.59 -4.78 17.06
N ARG A 97 17.11 -5.25 18.20
CA ARG A 97 18.46 -5.81 18.30
C ARG A 97 18.35 -7.26 18.69
N THR A 98 19.18 -8.12 18.10
CA THR A 98 19.31 -9.50 18.55
C THR A 98 20.36 -9.52 19.65
N ASN A 99 20.01 -10.01 20.84
CA ASN A 99 20.96 -10.16 21.95
C ASN A 99 21.86 -11.38 21.72
N GLU A 100 22.87 -11.57 22.58
CA GLU A 100 23.82 -12.70 22.49
C GLU A 100 23.14 -14.08 22.65
N ALA A 101 21.94 -14.12 23.22
CA ALA A 101 21.11 -15.31 23.36
C ALA A 101 20.22 -15.59 22.13
N GLY A 102 20.26 -14.75 21.09
CA GLY A 102 19.44 -14.89 19.89
C GLY A 102 18.01 -14.34 20.02
N GLU A 103 17.68 -13.73 21.15
CA GLU A 103 16.36 -13.12 21.38
C GLU A 103 16.29 -11.72 20.80
N GLN A 104 15.12 -11.37 20.27
CA GLN A 104 14.86 -10.03 19.72
C GLN A 104 14.48 -9.07 20.86
N GLU A 105 15.36 -8.14 21.16
CA GLU A 105 15.13 -7.06 22.11
C GLU A 105 14.72 -5.76 21.40
N TYR A 106 13.68 -5.12 21.94
CA TYR A 106 13.15 -3.85 21.43
C TYR A 106 13.79 -2.67 22.17
N VAL A 107 14.65 -1.93 21.48
CA VAL A 107 15.39 -0.80 22.07
C VAL A 107 14.83 0.51 21.53
N ARG A 108 14.38 1.40 22.42
CA ARG A 108 13.92 2.75 22.03
C ARG A 108 15.10 3.60 21.63
N LEU A 109 15.12 4.09 20.39
CA LEU A 109 16.11 5.08 19.96
C LEU A 109 15.74 6.45 20.54
N LYS A 110 16.76 7.23 20.95
CA LYS A 110 16.56 8.62 21.39
C LYS A 110 15.78 9.40 20.32
N PRO A 111 14.91 10.35 20.72
CA PRO A 111 14.22 11.20 19.76
C PRO A 111 15.26 11.88 18.87
N LYS A 112 15.01 11.90 17.56
CA LYS A 112 15.87 12.56 16.58
C LYS A 112 15.90 14.05 16.94
N THR A 113 16.97 14.52 17.57
CA THR A 113 17.18 15.96 17.74
C THR A 113 17.49 16.49 16.35
N SER A 114 16.49 17.03 15.68
CA SER A 114 16.72 17.86 14.50
C SER A 114 17.53 19.07 14.98
N LYS A 115 18.79 19.15 14.57
CA LYS A 115 19.50 20.43 14.53
C LYS A 115 18.91 21.28 13.40
#